data_AF-A0A3D2UX02-F1
#
_entry.id   AF-A0A3D2UX02-F1
#
_cell.length_a   1.000
_cell.length_b   1.000
_cell.length_c   1.000
_cell.angle_alpha   90.00
_cell.angle_beta   90.00
_cell.angle_gamma   90.00
#
_symmetry.space_group_name_H-M   'P 1'
#
loop_
_entity.id
_entity.type
_entity.pdbx_description
1 polymer ?
#
loop_
_entity_poly.entity_id
_entity_poly.type
_entity_poly.pdbx_seq_one_letter_code
_entity_poly.pdbx_strand_id
1 'polypeptide(L)'
;MNHENLKTREDTRFVLVHFTGEDSPTYEQIKQSHLLEGEPEIGFHFIITAQGQTLMGRHVSMIGFHHPELDDTSIGVCVIGIRDEM
;
A
#
# COMPACT_ATOMS: atom_id res chain seq x y z
N MET A 1 17.63 13.58 -4.06
CA MET A 1 16.63 13.62 -2.97
C MET A 1 17.10 12.61 -1.93
N ASN A 2 17.18 13.02 -0.66
CA ASN A 2 17.64 12.13 0.41
C ASN A 2 16.57 11.06 0.65
N HIS A 3 16.85 9.82 0.27
CA HIS A 3 16.03 8.66 0.64
C HIS A 3 16.29 8.37 2.12
N GLU A 4 15.66 9.14 3.01
CA GLU A 4 15.71 8.81 4.43
C GLU A 4 15.06 7.43 4.66
N ASN A 5 15.92 6.47 4.99
CA ASN A 5 15.68 5.19 5.64
C ASN A 5 14.35 4.51 5.31
N LEU A 6 14.28 3.88 4.13
CA LEU A 6 13.43 2.71 3.97
C LEU A 6 13.89 1.66 4.99
N LYS A 7 13.07 1.41 6.02
CA LYS A 7 13.36 0.44 7.08
C LYS A 7 12.79 -0.93 6.71
N THR A 8 13.56 -1.98 6.95
CA THR A 8 13.08 -3.36 6.94
C THR A 8 12.22 -3.57 8.19
N ARG A 9 11.11 -4.32 8.07
CA ARG A 9 10.37 -4.83 9.23
C ARG A 9 11.17 -5.91 9.93
N GLU A 10 11.12 -5.92 11.25
CA GLU A 10 11.72 -7.00 12.07
C GLU A 10 10.85 -8.26 12.04
N ASP A 11 9.52 -8.10 12.02
CA ASP A 11 8.57 -9.20 11.97
C ASP A 11 7.32 -8.85 11.12
N THR A 12 6.49 -9.85 10.82
CA THR A 12 5.22 -9.65 10.11
C THR A 12 4.14 -10.51 10.74
N ARG A 13 3.13 -9.85 11.31
CA ARG A 13 2.06 -10.46 12.09
C ARG A 13 0.70 -10.34 11.42
N PHE A 14 0.52 -9.33 10.60
CA PHE A 14 -0.76 -9.03 9.96
C PHE A 14 -0.64 -8.88 8.46
N VAL A 15 -1.73 -9.23 7.77
CA VAL A 15 -2.00 -8.78 6.41
C VAL A 15 -3.22 -7.90 6.49
N LEU A 16 -3.07 -6.62 6.12
CA LEU A 16 -4.16 -5.64 6.15
C LEU A 16 -4.68 -5.47 4.72
N VAL A 17 -5.99 -5.68 4.55
CA VAL A 17 -6.67 -5.51 3.26
C VAL A 17 -7.36 -4.17 3.25
N HIS A 18 -7.02 -3.36 2.24
CA HIS A 18 -7.55 -2.03 1.99
C HIS A 18 -8.31 -2.00 0.68
N PHE A 19 -9.13 -0.97 0.51
CA PHE A 19 -9.81 -0.67 -0.74
C PHE A 19 -9.47 0.76 -1.14
N THR A 20 -9.32 1.02 -2.43
CA THR A 20 -9.09 2.39 -2.92
C THR A 20 -10.30 3.31 -2.69
N GLY A 21 -11.50 2.74 -2.55
CA GLY A 21 -12.74 3.53 -2.49
C GLY A 21 -13.11 4.17 -3.84
N GLU A 22 -12.41 3.76 -4.90
CA GLU A 22 -12.55 4.25 -6.27
C GLU A 22 -12.41 3.07 -7.23
N ASP A 23 -13.23 3.02 -8.29
CA ASP A 23 -13.32 1.84 -9.17
C ASP A 23 -12.15 1.67 -10.14
N SER A 24 -11.44 2.74 -10.48
CA SER A 24 -10.41 2.69 -11.54
C SER A 24 -9.19 3.61 -11.36
N PRO A 25 -8.66 3.85 -10.14
CA PRO A 25 -7.38 4.52 -10.02
C PRO A 25 -6.27 3.67 -10.64
N THR A 26 -5.40 4.32 -11.39
CA THR A 26 -4.15 3.72 -11.87
C THR A 26 -3.14 3.60 -10.73
N TYR A 27 -2.15 2.73 -10.90
CA TYR A 27 -1.02 2.61 -9.96
C TYR A 27 -0.35 3.97 -9.69
N GLU A 28 -0.15 4.78 -10.73
CA GLU A 28 0.46 6.11 -10.60
C GLU A 28 -0.41 7.08 -9.83
N GLN A 29 -1.74 7.01 -9.94
CA GLN A 29 -2.65 7.83 -9.12
C GLN A 29 -2.58 7.43 -7.65
N ILE A 30 -2.53 6.14 -7.34
CA ILE A 30 -2.37 5.64 -5.97
C ILE A 30 -1.02 6.09 -5.41
N LYS A 31 0.07 5.96 -6.20
CA LYS A 31 1.40 6.45 -5.80
C LYS A 31 1.37 7.96 -5.56
N GLN A 32 0.77 8.73 -6.47
CA GLN A 32 0.67 10.18 -6.36
C GLN A 32 -0.10 10.62 -5.10
N SER A 33 -1.13 9.88 -4.68
CA SER A 33 -1.85 10.15 -3.43
C SER A 33 -0.91 10.06 -2.22
N HIS A 34 -0.15 8.96 -2.10
CA HIS A 34 0.83 8.81 -1.01
C HIS A 34 1.91 9.92 -1.05
N LEU A 35 2.40 10.27 -2.25
CA LEU A 35 3.36 11.36 -2.40
C LEU A 35 2.79 12.72 -1.92
N LEU A 36 1.50 12.98 -2.15
CA LEU A 36 0.81 14.18 -1.68
C LEU A 36 0.60 14.19 -0.16
N GLU A 37 0.51 13.01 0.47
CA GLU A 37 0.45 12.83 1.92
C GLU A 37 1.83 12.96 2.60
N GLY A 38 2.89 13.15 1.81
CA GLY A 38 4.26 13.33 2.29
C GLY A 38 5.07 12.03 2.36
N GLU A 39 4.50 10.92 1.88
CA GLU A 39 5.21 9.65 1.83
C GLU A 39 6.22 9.61 0.68
N PRO A 40 7.35 8.90 0.84
CA PRO A 40 8.41 8.88 -0.16
C PRO A 40 8.08 8.02 -1.39
N GLU A 41 7.10 7.13 -1.31
CA GLU A 41 6.67 6.20 -2.37
C GLU A 41 5.28 5.62 -2.05
N ILE A 42 4.75 4.74 -2.92
CA ILE A 42 3.53 3.97 -2.67
C ILE A 42 3.63 3.21 -1.34
N GLY A 43 2.59 3.32 -0.52
CA GLY A 43 2.56 2.73 0.81
C GLY A 43 2.26 1.24 0.85
N PHE A 44 1.48 0.74 -0.12
CA PHE A 44 1.08 -0.67 -0.20
C PHE A 44 2.19 -1.58 -0.74
N HIS A 45 2.18 -2.85 -0.31
CA HIS A 45 3.11 -3.87 -0.83
C HIS A 45 2.58 -4.54 -2.08
N PHE A 46 1.27 -4.78 -2.10
CA PHE A 46 0.57 -5.38 -3.22
C PHE A 46 -0.67 -4.57 -3.56
N ILE A 47 -0.95 -4.41 -4.85
CA ILE A 47 -2.20 -3.83 -5.33
C ILE A 47 -2.88 -4.86 -6.23
N ILE A 48 -4.15 -5.16 -5.97
CA ILE A 48 -4.97 -6.05 -6.78
C ILE A 48 -5.84 -5.18 -7.70
N THR A 49 -5.70 -5.36 -9.01
CA THR A 49 -6.51 -4.62 -9.99
C THR A 49 -7.94 -5.17 -10.06
N ALA A 50 -8.86 -4.40 -10.65
CA ALA A 50 -10.22 -4.85 -10.91
C ALA A 50 -10.28 -6.12 -11.80
N GLN A 51 -9.22 -6.41 -12.56
CA GLN A 51 -9.07 -7.62 -13.37
C GLN A 51 -8.41 -8.78 -12.61
N GLY A 52 -8.12 -8.61 -11.32
CA GLY A 52 -7.48 -9.61 -10.47
C GLY A 52 -5.96 -9.74 -10.66
N GLN A 53 -5.32 -8.80 -11.37
CA GLN A 53 -3.86 -8.80 -11.49
C GLN A 53 -3.22 -8.25 -10.23
N THR A 54 -2.10 -8.84 -9.80
CA THR A 54 -1.29 -8.32 -8.69
C THR A 54 -0.17 -7.44 -9.22
N LEU A 55 -0.17 -6.18 -8.82
CA LEU A 55 0.93 -5.24 -9.02
C LEU A 55 1.78 -5.18 -7.76
N MET A 56 3.10 -5.09 -7.95
CA MET A 56 4.05 -4.92 -6.86
C MET A 56 4.16 -3.43 -6.52
N GLY A 57 3.97 -3.10 -5.24
CA GLY A 57 4.27 -1.77 -4.71
C GLY A 57 5.61 -1.80 -3.98
N ARG A 58 5.59 -1.38 -2.72
CA ARG A 58 6.76 -1.40 -1.84
C ARG A 58 7.26 -2.84 -1.60
N HIS A 59 8.58 -3.00 -1.50
CA HIS A 59 9.17 -4.32 -1.27
C HIS A 59 8.62 -4.97 0.02
N VAL A 60 8.27 -6.26 -0.05
CA VAL A 60 7.52 -7.01 0.99
C VAL A 60 8.24 -7.17 2.34
N SER A 61 9.52 -6.81 2.43
CA SER A 61 10.25 -6.76 3.70
C SER A 61 10.28 -5.38 4.34
N MET A 62 9.87 -4.32 3.64
CA MET A 62 10.05 -2.93 4.07
C MET A 62 8.78 -2.40 4.73
N ILE A 63 8.91 -1.65 5.82
CA ILE A 63 7.79 -0.94 6.50
C ILE A 63 7.00 -0.14 5.46
N GLY A 64 5.69 -0.36 5.39
CA GLY A 64 4.76 0.29 4.46
C GLY A 64 4.30 1.67 4.94
N PHE A 65 3.33 2.24 4.21
CA PHE A 65 2.61 3.46 4.59
C PHE A 65 1.12 3.29 4.27
N HIS A 66 0.45 2.42 5.00
CA HIS A 66 -0.95 2.07 4.74
C HIS A 66 -1.79 1.95 6.01
N HIS A 67 -1.16 1.88 7.19
CA HIS A 67 -1.84 1.93 8.48
C HIS A 67 -0.81 2.34 9.56
N PRO A 68 -0.73 3.63 9.95
CA PRO A 68 0.35 4.17 10.78
C PRO A 68 0.67 3.37 12.06
N GLU A 69 -0.32 2.77 12.69
CA GLU A 69 -0.15 1.99 13.93
C GLU A 69 0.35 0.55 13.72
N LEU A 70 0.35 0.04 12.48
CA LEU A 70 0.64 -1.37 12.16
C LEU A 70 1.65 -1.54 11.01
N ASP A 71 2.10 -0.47 10.38
CA ASP A 71 3.00 -0.52 9.21
C ASP A 71 4.32 -1.27 9.48
N ASP A 72 4.79 -1.24 10.72
CA ASP A 72 6.03 -1.89 11.19
C ASP A 72 5.90 -3.40 11.39
N THR A 73 4.68 -3.95 11.38
CA THR A 73 4.39 -5.37 11.66
C THR A 73 3.42 -5.98 10.65
N SER A 74 3.12 -5.30 9.54
CA SER A 74 2.11 -5.77 8.60
C SER A 74 2.44 -5.57 7.11
N ILE A 75 1.75 -6.38 6.29
CA ILE A 75 1.72 -6.26 4.84
C ILE A 75 0.38 -5.64 4.43
N GLY A 76 0.40 -4.44 3.86
CA GLY A 76 -0.75 -3.84 3.19
C GLY A 76 -0.97 -4.38 1.78
N VAL A 77 -2.18 -4.89 1.54
CA VAL A 77 -2.73 -5.28 0.24
C VAL A 77 -3.88 -4.32 -0.07
N CYS A 78 -3.81 -3.60 -1.18
CA CYS A 78 -4.87 -2.69 -1.61
C CYS A 78 -5.62 -3.27 -2.81
N VAL A 79 -6.95 -3.41 -2.69
CA VAL A 79 -7.81 -3.81 -3.79
C VAL A 79 -8.35 -2.55 -4.47
N ILE A 80 -8.20 -2.45 -5.78
CA ILE A 80 -8.83 -1.41 -6.56
C ILE A 80 -10.34 -1.68 -6.61
N GLY A 81 -11.10 -0.77 -6.02
CA GLY A 81 -12.56 -0.82 -6.00
C GLY A 81 -13.15 -0.18 -4.74
N ILE A 82 -14.47 -0.11 -4.74
CA ILE A 82 -15.28 0.24 -3.58
C ILE A 82 -15.59 -1.05 -2.80
N ARG A 83 -15.39 -1.03 -1.49
CA ARG A 83 -15.76 -2.14 -0.62
C ARG A 83 -17.29 -2.24 -0.58
N ASP A 84 -17.83 -3.39 -0.95
CA ASP A 84 -19.24 -3.69 -0.71
C ASP A 84 -19.48 -3.92 0.79
N GLU A 85 -20.54 -3.34 1.34
CA GLU A 85 -20.90 -3.44 2.77
C GLU A 85 -22.02 -4.46 3.02
N MET A 86 -22.46 -5.18 1.98
CA MET A 86 -23.53 -6.18 2.05
C MET A 86 -23.17 -7.47 2.79
#